data_AF-A0A7S2FXD9-F1
#
_entry.id   AF-A0A7S2FXD9-F1
#
_cell.length_a   1.000
_cell.length_b   1.000
_cell.length_c   1.000
_cell.angle_alpha   90.00
_cell.angle_beta   90.00
_cell.angle_gamma   90.00
#
_symmetry.space_group_name_H-M   'P 1'
#
loop_
_entity.id
_entity.type
_entity.pdbx_description
1 polymer ?
#
loop_
_entity_poly.entity_id
_entity_poly.type
_entity_poly.pdbx_seq_one_letter_code
_entity_poly.pdbx_strand_id
1 'polypeptide(L)'
;AAYAQEEADAKANIAALTKATAAIEKGMTGSFLQSAVANGLKRFVMEKAVLSDDARQDVLAFLSGSEGYAPRSAEITGILNQLKDEMSKGLEDAIAAEEAAIKTHEALMAAKKKEVAALSEAVESKMTRTGDLGVSVAQMKSGLSDTEESLIADKEFLADLDKDCETKQSEWEEIEKTRAD
;
A
#
# COMPACT_ATOMS: atom_id res chain seq x y z
N ALA A 1 9.25 -12.82 -6.16
CA ALA A 1 9.88 -14.16 -6.11
C ALA A 1 9.20 -15.10 -7.09
N ALA A 2 7.88 -15.29 -7.01
CA ALA A 2 7.13 -16.14 -7.95
C ALA A 2 7.22 -15.66 -9.41
N TYR A 3 6.97 -14.37 -9.67
CA TYR A 3 7.05 -13.79 -11.02
C TYR A 3 8.45 -13.94 -11.66
N ALA A 4 9.52 -13.60 -10.94
CA ALA A 4 10.88 -13.72 -11.46
C ALA A 4 11.28 -15.17 -11.80
N GLN A 5 10.77 -16.14 -11.03
CA GLN A 5 10.99 -17.56 -11.32
C GLN A 5 10.17 -17.99 -12.56
N GLU A 6 8.92 -17.56 -12.67
CA GLU A 6 8.06 -17.85 -13.82
C GLU A 6 8.59 -17.22 -15.11
N GLU A 7 9.08 -15.99 -15.05
CA GLU A 7 9.76 -15.30 -16.14
C GLU A 7 11.02 -16.05 -16.58
N ALA A 8 11.85 -16.49 -15.62
CA ALA A 8 13.06 -17.25 -15.90
C ALA A 8 12.75 -18.60 -16.56
N ASP A 9 11.74 -19.32 -16.05
CA ASP A 9 11.29 -20.59 -16.59
C ASP A 9 10.71 -20.43 -18.00
N ALA A 10 9.87 -19.41 -18.23
CA ALA A 10 9.34 -19.08 -19.55
C ALA A 10 10.45 -18.78 -20.56
N LYS A 11 11.45 -17.95 -20.19
CA LYS A 11 12.62 -17.65 -21.03
C LYS A 11 13.43 -18.90 -21.36
N ALA A 12 13.67 -19.77 -20.37
CA ALA A 12 14.40 -21.02 -20.57
C ALA A 12 13.66 -21.96 -21.54
N ASN A 13 12.33 -22.07 -21.42
CA ASN A 13 11.50 -22.90 -22.29
C ASN A 13 11.42 -22.35 -23.73
N ILE A 14 11.26 -21.03 -23.90
CA ILE A 14 11.30 -20.37 -25.23
C ILE A 14 12.66 -20.59 -25.91
N ALA A 15 13.75 -20.50 -25.15
CA ALA A 15 15.09 -20.78 -25.68
C ALA A 15 15.27 -22.25 -26.08
N ALA A 16 14.70 -23.19 -25.31
CA ALA A 16 14.71 -24.61 -25.65
C ALA A 16 13.89 -24.89 -26.92
N LEU A 17 12.70 -24.29 -27.06
CA LEU A 17 11.87 -24.38 -28.26
C LEU A 17 12.59 -23.82 -29.49
N THR A 18 13.25 -22.65 -29.35
CA THR A 18 14.02 -22.04 -30.45
C THR A 18 15.18 -22.92 -30.91
N LYS A 19 15.89 -23.57 -29.97
CA LYS A 19 16.96 -24.51 -30.30
C LYS A 19 16.41 -25.78 -30.97
N ALA A 20 15.27 -26.26 -30.51
CA ALA A 20 14.61 -27.43 -31.07
C ALA A 20 14.17 -27.19 -32.51
N THR A 21 13.43 -26.11 -32.78
CA THR A 21 12.96 -25.80 -34.13
C THR A 21 14.13 -25.59 -35.10
N ALA A 22 15.17 -24.86 -34.69
CA ALA A 22 16.37 -24.67 -35.50
C ALA A 22 17.14 -25.97 -35.80
N ALA A 23 17.19 -26.92 -34.86
CA ALA A 23 17.88 -28.20 -35.07
C ALA A 23 17.09 -29.12 -36.02
N ILE A 24 15.75 -29.08 -35.95
CA ILE A 24 14.86 -29.84 -36.83
C ILE A 24 14.94 -29.29 -38.26
N GLU A 25 14.88 -27.98 -38.43
CA GLU A 25 14.98 -27.30 -39.74
C GLU A 25 16.31 -27.55 -40.45
N LYS A 26 17.41 -27.68 -39.68
CA LYS A 26 18.74 -27.99 -40.23
C LYS A 26 18.98 -29.48 -40.51
N GLY A 27 17.96 -30.33 -40.33
CA GLY A 27 18.09 -31.77 -40.54
C GLY A 27 18.94 -32.49 -39.49
N MET A 28 19.25 -31.86 -38.37
CA MET A 28 20.07 -32.42 -37.28
C MET A 28 19.24 -33.23 -36.27
N THR A 29 18.12 -33.81 -36.70
CA THR A 29 17.12 -34.42 -35.82
C THR A 29 17.70 -35.56 -34.97
N GLY A 30 18.51 -36.46 -35.55
CA GLY A 30 19.10 -37.58 -34.80
C GLY A 30 20.03 -37.14 -33.66
N SER A 31 20.85 -36.11 -33.89
CA SER A 31 21.73 -35.55 -32.85
C SER A 31 20.95 -34.73 -31.82
N PHE A 32 19.90 -34.01 -32.27
CA PHE A 32 19.02 -33.26 -31.39
C PHE A 32 18.26 -34.14 -30.40
N LEU A 33 17.67 -35.25 -30.88
CA LEU A 33 16.90 -36.17 -30.03
C LEU A 33 17.73 -36.80 -28.90
N GLN A 34 19.04 -36.95 -29.09
CA GLN A 34 19.97 -37.42 -28.06
C GLN A 34 20.44 -36.32 -27.10
N SER A 35 20.09 -35.06 -27.35
CA SER A 35 20.56 -33.92 -26.56
C SER A 35 19.79 -33.75 -25.25
N ALA A 36 20.45 -33.10 -24.27
CA ALA A 36 19.79 -32.66 -23.04
C ALA A 36 18.62 -31.69 -23.30
N VAL A 37 18.67 -30.94 -24.41
CA VAL A 37 17.61 -30.00 -24.82
C VAL A 37 16.35 -30.76 -25.22
N ALA A 38 16.47 -31.86 -25.97
CA ALA A 38 15.31 -32.69 -26.33
C ALA A 38 14.66 -33.34 -25.11
N ASN A 39 15.47 -33.81 -24.13
CA ASN A 39 14.95 -34.35 -22.87
C ASN A 39 14.23 -33.28 -22.03
N GLY A 40 14.79 -32.07 -21.96
CA GLY A 40 14.14 -30.93 -21.29
C GLY A 40 12.83 -30.54 -21.97
N LEU A 41 12.82 -30.47 -23.31
CA LEU A 41 11.62 -30.18 -24.08
C LEU A 41 10.55 -31.27 -23.90
N LYS A 42 10.94 -32.54 -23.87
CA LYS A 42 10.01 -33.65 -23.60
C LYS A 42 9.32 -33.49 -22.25
N ARG A 43 10.07 -33.19 -21.19
CA ARG A 43 9.51 -32.94 -19.86
C ARG A 43 8.59 -31.73 -19.86
N PHE A 44 9.00 -30.64 -20.51
CA PHE A 44 8.17 -29.44 -20.66
C PHE A 44 6.85 -29.75 -21.39
N VAL A 45 6.89 -30.48 -22.50
CA VAL A 45 5.71 -30.91 -23.25
C VAL A 45 4.81 -31.84 -22.44
N MET A 46 5.36 -32.65 -21.53
CA MET A 46 4.55 -33.50 -20.65
C MET A 46 3.89 -32.73 -19.50
N GLU A 47 4.62 -31.82 -18.86
CA GLU A 47 4.21 -31.24 -17.57
C GLU A 47 3.59 -29.85 -17.68
N LYS A 48 3.95 -29.07 -18.71
CA LYS A 48 3.76 -27.61 -18.70
C LYS A 48 3.25 -27.01 -20.01
N ALA A 49 3.53 -27.63 -21.17
CA ALA A 49 3.10 -27.09 -22.45
C ALA A 49 1.57 -27.11 -22.56
N VAL A 50 1.01 -26.00 -23.05
CA VAL A 50 -0.40 -25.88 -23.42
C VAL A 50 -0.52 -26.23 -24.89
N LEU A 51 -0.87 -27.50 -25.16
CA LEU A 51 -1.06 -28.06 -26.49
C LEU A 51 -2.33 -28.91 -26.46
N SER A 52 -2.98 -29.06 -27.61
CA SER A 52 -4.01 -30.08 -27.78
C SER A 52 -3.42 -31.48 -27.55
N ASP A 53 -4.25 -32.43 -27.14
CA ASP A 53 -3.80 -33.79 -26.85
C ASP A 53 -3.14 -34.45 -28.07
N ASP A 54 -3.70 -34.21 -29.27
CA ASP A 54 -3.14 -34.69 -30.54
C ASP A 54 -1.75 -34.09 -30.81
N ALA A 55 -1.60 -32.76 -30.71
CA ALA A 55 -0.32 -32.10 -30.92
C ALA A 55 0.72 -32.52 -29.88
N ARG A 56 0.30 -32.76 -28.63
CA ARG A 56 1.17 -33.27 -27.57
C ARG A 56 1.65 -34.68 -27.89
N GLN A 57 0.77 -35.58 -28.33
CA GLN A 57 1.14 -36.93 -28.73
C GLN A 57 2.12 -36.93 -29.91
N ASP A 58 1.86 -36.10 -30.93
CA ASP A 58 2.73 -35.99 -32.10
C ASP A 58 4.13 -35.48 -31.73
N VAL A 59 4.21 -34.44 -30.90
CA VAL A 59 5.49 -33.91 -30.40
C VAL A 59 6.22 -34.92 -29.51
N LEU A 60 5.52 -35.64 -28.63
CA LEU A 60 6.14 -36.67 -27.77
C LEU A 60 6.61 -37.89 -28.55
N ALA A 61 5.84 -38.33 -29.55
CA ALA A 61 6.21 -39.40 -30.46
C ALA A 61 7.50 -39.03 -31.21
N PHE A 62 7.56 -37.82 -31.76
CA PHE A 62 8.76 -37.27 -32.38
C PHE A 62 9.96 -37.24 -31.42
N LEU A 63 9.79 -36.69 -30.21
CA LEU A 63 10.85 -36.59 -29.20
C LEU A 63 11.31 -37.94 -28.64
N SER A 64 10.51 -39.00 -28.80
CA SER A 64 10.85 -40.36 -28.38
C SER A 64 11.67 -41.14 -29.41
N GLY A 65 11.81 -40.62 -30.64
CA GLY A 65 12.64 -41.24 -31.68
C GLY A 65 12.11 -42.59 -32.16
N SER A 66 10.78 -42.81 -32.15
CA SER A 66 10.17 -44.08 -32.59
C SER A 66 10.66 -44.49 -33.99
N GLU A 67 11.35 -45.64 -34.08
CA GLU A 67 11.86 -46.22 -35.33
C GLU A 67 10.69 -46.48 -36.29
N GLY A 68 10.61 -45.68 -37.36
CA GLY A 68 9.54 -45.75 -38.37
C GLY A 68 8.82 -44.43 -38.64
N TYR A 69 9.07 -43.39 -37.84
CA TYR A 69 8.47 -42.07 -38.04
C TYR A 69 9.42 -41.14 -38.82
N ALA A 70 9.20 -40.95 -40.13
CA ALA A 70 9.86 -39.93 -40.96
C ALA A 70 8.95 -39.49 -42.14
N PRO A 71 8.91 -38.21 -42.59
CA PRO A 71 9.20 -36.94 -41.94
C PRO A 71 7.93 -36.05 -41.87
N ARG A 72 7.27 -36.01 -40.71
CA ARG A 72 6.36 -34.89 -40.34
C ARG A 72 7.10 -33.77 -39.62
N SER A 73 8.41 -33.65 -39.86
CA SER A 73 9.25 -32.63 -39.21
C SER A 73 8.74 -31.21 -39.48
N ALA A 74 8.16 -30.94 -40.65
CA ALA A 74 7.56 -29.64 -40.93
C ALA A 74 6.32 -29.34 -40.07
N GLU A 75 5.48 -30.33 -39.83
CA GLU A 75 4.28 -30.21 -38.97
C GLU A 75 4.68 -30.05 -37.49
N ILE A 76 5.63 -30.86 -37.01
CA ILE A 76 6.18 -30.74 -35.65
C ILE A 76 6.87 -29.39 -35.44
N THR A 77 7.68 -28.93 -36.41
CA THR A 77 8.28 -27.60 -36.36
C THR A 77 7.21 -26.51 -36.33
N GLY A 78 6.11 -26.66 -37.08
CA GLY A 78 4.96 -25.76 -37.04
C GLY A 78 4.33 -25.68 -35.64
N ILE A 79 4.06 -26.83 -35.02
CA ILE A 79 3.50 -26.90 -33.66
C ILE A 79 4.46 -26.26 -32.64
N LEU A 80 5.76 -26.57 -32.73
CA LEU A 80 6.76 -26.02 -31.81
C LEU A 80 6.98 -24.51 -32.00
N ASN A 81 6.91 -24.00 -33.23
CA ASN A 81 6.97 -22.57 -33.52
C ASN A 81 5.72 -21.85 -33.02
N GLN A 82 4.52 -22.40 -33.25
CA GLN A 82 3.30 -21.83 -32.70
C GLN A 82 3.35 -21.77 -31.17
N LEU A 83 3.77 -22.85 -30.52
CA LEU A 83 3.92 -22.90 -29.06
C LEU A 83 4.94 -21.86 -28.56
N LYS A 84 6.07 -21.70 -29.27
CA LYS A 84 7.07 -20.69 -28.97
C LYS A 84 6.50 -19.28 -29.08
N ASP A 85 5.77 -18.99 -30.14
CA ASP A 85 5.22 -17.65 -30.40
C ASP A 85 4.15 -17.29 -29.36
N GLU A 86 3.26 -18.23 -29.04
CA GLU A 86 2.25 -18.06 -27.98
C GLU A 86 2.90 -17.84 -26.62
N MET A 87 3.94 -18.62 -26.27
CA MET A 87 4.68 -18.42 -25.02
C MET A 87 5.44 -17.10 -24.97
N SER A 88 6.04 -16.68 -26.10
CA SER A 88 6.77 -15.42 -26.19
C SER A 88 5.83 -14.23 -26.01
N LYS A 89 4.67 -14.27 -26.66
CA LYS A 89 3.62 -13.27 -26.49
C LYS A 89 3.10 -13.24 -25.06
N GLY A 90 2.80 -14.40 -24.47
CA GLY A 90 2.35 -14.49 -23.08
C GLY A 90 3.37 -13.93 -22.09
N LEU A 91 4.67 -14.14 -22.33
CA LEU A 91 5.75 -13.57 -21.53
C LEU A 91 5.82 -12.04 -21.67
N GLU A 92 5.70 -11.51 -22.88
CA GLU A 92 5.68 -10.05 -23.11
C GLU A 92 4.47 -9.40 -22.44
N ASP A 93 3.28 -10.00 -22.57
CA ASP A 93 2.06 -9.53 -21.92
C ASP A 93 2.19 -9.57 -20.38
N ALA A 94 2.80 -10.62 -19.83
CA ALA A 94 3.06 -10.73 -18.40
C ALA A 94 4.06 -9.68 -17.89
N ILE A 95 5.13 -9.40 -18.64
CA ILE A 95 6.09 -8.33 -18.33
C ILE A 95 5.39 -6.97 -18.33
N ALA A 96 4.62 -6.67 -19.36
CA ALA A 96 3.89 -5.40 -19.45
C ALA A 96 2.88 -5.24 -18.30
N ALA A 97 2.18 -6.32 -17.93
CA ALA A 97 1.25 -6.32 -16.80
C ALA A 97 1.97 -6.09 -15.46
N GLU A 98 3.11 -6.76 -15.23
CA GLU A 98 3.90 -6.58 -14.01
C GLU A 98 4.46 -5.16 -13.90
N GLU A 99 5.01 -4.60 -14.98
CA GLU A 99 5.50 -3.22 -15.00
C GLU A 99 4.38 -2.21 -14.70
N ALA A 100 3.19 -2.41 -15.28
CA ALA A 100 2.01 -1.58 -15.00
C ALA A 100 1.55 -1.70 -13.54
N ALA A 101 1.59 -2.92 -12.98
CA ALA A 101 1.25 -3.18 -11.58
C ALA A 101 2.25 -2.50 -10.63
N ILE A 102 3.56 -2.60 -10.90
CA ILE A 102 4.62 -1.93 -10.16
C ILE A 102 4.40 -0.42 -10.15
N LYS A 103 4.18 0.19 -11.32
CA LYS A 103 3.95 1.63 -11.44
C LYS A 103 2.71 2.08 -10.66
N THR A 104 1.64 1.31 -10.74
CA THR A 104 0.40 1.60 -9.99
C THR A 104 0.63 1.49 -8.48
N HIS A 105 1.35 0.46 -8.04
CA HIS A 105 1.70 0.26 -6.65
C HIS A 105 2.59 1.40 -6.11
N GLU A 106 3.62 1.81 -6.85
CA GLU A 106 4.49 2.92 -6.47
C GLU A 106 3.71 4.24 -6.35
N ALA A 107 2.82 4.53 -7.30
CA ALA A 107 1.97 5.70 -7.25
C ALA A 107 1.03 5.67 -6.02
N LEU A 108 0.42 4.51 -5.73
CA LEU A 108 -0.42 4.34 -4.56
C LEU A 108 0.36 4.52 -3.25
N MET A 109 1.56 3.95 -3.16
CA MET A 109 2.43 4.09 -1.99
C MET A 109 2.88 5.53 -1.78
N ALA A 110 3.19 6.26 -2.86
CA ALA A 110 3.52 7.68 -2.79
C ALA A 110 2.32 8.52 -2.30
N ALA A 111 1.12 8.26 -2.82
CA ALA A 111 -0.10 8.91 -2.38
C ALA A 111 -0.40 8.63 -0.90
N LYS A 112 -0.29 7.36 -0.47
CA LYS A 112 -0.50 6.95 0.92
C LYS A 112 0.52 7.57 1.88
N LYS A 113 1.79 7.68 1.48
CA LYS A 113 2.81 8.39 2.29
C LYS A 113 2.46 9.87 2.48
N LYS A 114 1.98 10.55 1.43
CA LYS A 114 1.50 11.94 1.54
C LYS A 114 0.29 12.07 2.46
N GLU A 115 -0.65 11.14 2.34
CA GLU A 115 -1.85 11.09 3.21
C GLU A 115 -1.45 10.90 4.69
N VAL A 116 -0.54 9.98 4.98
CA VAL A 116 -0.01 9.76 6.33
C VAL A 116 0.66 11.02 6.88
N ALA A 117 1.50 11.69 6.09
CA ALA A 117 2.16 12.92 6.53
C ALA A 117 1.15 14.03 6.89
N ALA A 118 0.17 14.27 6.01
CA ALA A 118 -0.87 15.27 6.25
C ALA A 118 -1.75 14.94 7.46
N LEU A 119 -2.09 13.66 7.66
CA LEU A 119 -2.84 13.22 8.83
C LEU A 119 -2.03 13.36 10.12
N SER A 120 -0.74 13.04 10.11
CA SER A 120 0.14 13.25 11.27
C SER A 120 0.22 14.72 11.65
N GLU A 121 0.43 15.63 10.69
CA GLU A 121 0.42 17.08 10.95
C GLU A 121 -0.92 17.56 11.53
N ALA A 122 -2.04 17.06 11.01
CA ALA A 122 -3.36 17.37 11.53
C ALA A 122 -3.57 16.85 12.96
N VAL A 123 -3.04 15.67 13.28
CA VAL A 123 -3.08 15.10 14.65
C VAL A 123 -2.26 15.96 15.60
N GLU A 124 -1.02 16.32 15.24
CA GLU A 124 -0.16 17.17 16.06
C GLU A 124 -0.81 18.53 16.33
N SER A 125 -1.34 19.19 15.30
CA SER A 125 -2.07 20.46 15.45
C SER A 125 -3.27 20.34 16.41
N LYS A 126 -4.06 19.26 16.30
CA LYS A 126 -5.20 19.01 17.18
C LYS A 126 -4.77 18.70 18.61
N MET A 127 -3.67 17.98 18.82
CA MET A 127 -3.13 17.72 20.16
C MET A 127 -2.68 19.02 20.82
N THR A 128 -1.94 19.87 20.11
CA THR A 128 -1.52 21.19 20.62
C THR A 128 -2.73 22.04 21.01
N ARG A 129 -3.72 22.18 20.12
CA ARG A 129 -4.95 22.93 20.41
C ARG A 129 -5.70 22.37 21.63
N THR A 130 -5.72 21.06 21.81
CA THR A 130 -6.34 20.41 22.97
C THR A 130 -5.59 20.78 24.26
N GLY A 131 -4.26 20.78 24.23
CA GLY A 131 -3.43 21.22 25.34
C GLY A 131 -3.66 22.68 25.70
N ASP A 132 -3.61 23.59 24.72
CA ASP A 132 -3.84 25.02 24.91
C ASP A 132 -5.23 25.31 25.49
N LEU A 133 -6.26 24.62 24.97
CA LEU A 133 -7.62 24.75 25.49
C LEU A 133 -7.70 24.25 26.94
N GLY A 134 -7.00 23.17 27.29
CA GLY A 134 -6.93 22.67 28.66
C GLY A 134 -6.34 23.69 29.63
N VAL A 135 -5.25 24.37 29.24
CA VAL A 135 -4.63 25.44 30.04
C VAL A 135 -5.59 26.63 30.18
N SER A 136 -6.19 27.07 29.07
CA SER A 136 -7.15 28.18 29.09
C SER A 136 -8.35 27.89 30.00
N VAL A 137 -8.88 26.66 29.97
CA VAL A 137 -9.97 26.25 30.87
C VAL A 137 -9.53 26.29 32.33
N ALA A 138 -8.33 25.83 32.67
CA ALA A 138 -7.81 25.89 34.04
C ALA A 138 -7.64 27.35 34.52
N GLN A 139 -7.11 28.22 33.67
CA GLN A 139 -6.97 29.65 33.97
C GLN A 139 -8.32 30.33 34.18
N MET A 140 -9.30 30.07 33.30
CA MET A 140 -10.65 30.61 33.44
C MET A 140 -11.33 30.14 34.73
N LYS A 141 -11.14 28.88 35.13
CA LYS A 141 -11.65 28.36 36.41
C LYS A 141 -11.01 29.06 37.61
N SER A 142 -9.69 29.27 37.58
CA SER A 142 -8.99 30.01 38.65
C SER A 142 -9.53 31.44 38.76
N GLY A 143 -9.60 32.17 37.64
CA GLY A 143 -10.10 33.55 37.64
C GLY A 143 -11.56 33.66 38.07
N LEU A 144 -12.40 32.67 37.75
CA LEU A 144 -13.77 32.60 38.27
C LEU A 144 -13.77 32.49 39.80
N SER A 145 -12.96 31.58 40.36
CA SER A 145 -12.83 31.41 41.82
C SER A 145 -12.37 32.70 42.50
N ASP A 146 -11.32 33.34 41.99
CA ASP A 146 -10.79 34.60 42.55
C ASP A 146 -11.84 35.73 42.50
N THR A 147 -12.62 35.78 41.42
CA THR A 147 -13.70 36.78 41.25
C THR A 147 -14.86 36.49 42.21
N GLU A 148 -15.21 35.23 42.41
CA GLU A 148 -16.24 34.82 43.39
C GLU A 148 -15.81 35.20 44.82
N GLU A 149 -14.55 34.94 45.20
CA GLU A 149 -14.01 35.34 46.50
C GLU A 149 -14.02 36.86 46.69
N SER A 150 -13.59 37.62 45.68
CA SER A 150 -13.61 39.10 45.71
C SER A 150 -15.05 39.63 45.85
N LEU A 151 -16.00 39.03 45.13
CA LEU A 151 -17.41 39.43 45.21
C LEU A 151 -18.00 39.17 46.61
N ILE A 152 -17.59 38.10 47.29
CA ILE A 152 -18.02 37.83 48.67
C ILE A 152 -17.45 38.90 49.61
N ALA A 153 -16.14 39.18 49.51
CA ALA A 153 -15.49 40.20 50.33
C ALA A 153 -16.10 41.60 50.10
N ASP A 154 -16.39 41.98 48.85
CA ASP A 154 -17.02 43.26 48.51
C ASP A 154 -18.43 43.37 49.10
N LYS A 155 -19.19 42.28 49.13
CA LYS A 155 -20.53 42.25 49.77
C LYS A 155 -20.45 42.42 51.28
N GLU A 156 -19.47 41.80 51.93
CA GLU A 156 -19.23 41.98 53.37
C GLU A 156 -18.80 43.41 53.67
N PHE A 157 -17.86 43.96 52.90
CA PHE A 157 -17.42 45.35 53.03
C PHE A 157 -18.56 46.35 52.83
N LEU A 158 -19.41 46.14 51.82
CA LEU A 158 -20.59 46.98 51.60
C LEU A 158 -21.53 46.97 52.82
N ALA A 159 -21.81 45.78 53.37
CA ALA A 159 -22.69 45.63 54.51
C ALA A 159 -22.14 46.28 55.79
N ASP A 160 -20.81 46.26 55.98
CA ASP A 160 -20.17 46.94 57.11
C ASP A 160 -20.11 48.46 56.89
N LEU A 161 -19.86 48.92 55.65
CA LEU A 161 -19.90 50.34 55.30
C LEU A 161 -21.29 50.95 55.55
N ASP A 162 -22.37 50.24 55.21
CA ASP A 162 -23.73 50.69 55.47
C ASP A 162 -23.98 50.92 56.98
N LYS A 163 -23.56 49.98 57.84
CA LYS A 163 -23.68 50.10 59.31
C LYS A 163 -22.84 51.26 59.85
N ASP A 164 -21.62 51.42 59.34
CA ASP A 164 -20.72 52.50 59.75
C ASP A 164 -21.29 53.86 59.37
N CYS A 165 -21.87 53.98 58.18
CA CYS A 165 -22.57 55.19 57.73
C CYS A 165 -23.76 55.53 58.65
N GLU A 166 -24.62 54.55 58.99
CA GLU A 166 -25.73 54.75 59.93
C GLU A 166 -25.25 55.20 61.32
N THR A 167 -24.18 54.57 61.82
CA THR A 167 -23.58 54.90 63.12
C THR A 167 -23.03 56.32 63.10
N LYS A 168 -22.26 56.68 62.08
CA LYS A 168 -21.66 58.02 61.93
C LYS A 168 -22.70 59.10 61.74
N GLN A 169 -23.79 58.81 61.04
CA GLN A 169 -24.91 59.73 60.94
C GLN A 169 -25.55 59.99 62.30
N SER A 170 -25.80 58.93 63.08
CA SER A 170 -26.36 59.06 64.44
C SER A 170 -25.45 59.86 65.38
N GLU A 171 -24.13 59.58 65.37
CA GLU A 171 -23.14 60.35 66.13
C GLU A 171 -23.14 61.84 65.73
N TRP A 172 -23.22 62.13 64.43
CA TRP A 172 -23.24 63.51 63.93
C TRP A 172 -24.49 64.27 64.39
N GLU A 173 -25.67 63.63 64.35
CA GLU A 173 -26.92 64.21 64.83
C GLU A 173 -26.88 64.54 66.33
N GLU A 174 -26.22 63.71 67.15
CA GLU A 174 -26.01 64.01 68.57
C GLU A 174 -25.05 65.19 68.78
N ILE A 175 -23.97 65.28 68.00
CA ILE A 175 -23.04 66.41 68.03
C ILE A 175 -23.75 67.71 67.64
N GLU A 176 -24.60 67.67 66.61
CA GLU A 176 -25.36 68.85 66.18
C GLU A 176 -26.30 69.35 67.28
N LYS A 177 -27.03 68.44 67.95
CA LYS A 177 -27.89 68.79 69.09
C LYS A 177 -27.11 69.41 70.25
N THR A 178 -26.01 68.79 70.66
CA THR A 178 -25.21 69.27 71.80
C THR A 178 -24.48 70.60 71.53
N ARG A 179 -24.28 70.98 70.27
CA ARG A 179 -23.70 72.29 69.89
C ARG A 179 -24.72 73.41 69.70
N ALA A 180 -26.01 73.08 69.63
CA ALA A 180 -27.10 74.04 69.48
C ALA A 180 -27.59 74.60 70.84
N ASP A 181 -27.19 73.98 71.95
CA ASP A 181 -27.38 74.43 73.34
C ASP A 181 -26.21 75.30 73.84
#